data_AF-A0A2A5YS96-F1
#
_entry.id   AF-A0A2A5YS96-F1
#
_cell.length_a   1.000
_cell.length_b   1.000
_cell.length_c   1.000
_cell.angle_alpha   90.00
_cell.angle_beta   90.00
_cell.angle_gamma   90.00
#
_symmetry.space_group_name_H-M   'P 1'
#
loop_
_entity.id
_entity.type
_entity.pdbx_description
1 polymer ?
#
loop_
_entity_poly.entity_id
_entity_poly.type
_entity_poly.pdbx_seq_one_letter_code
_entity_poly.pdbx_strand_id
1 'polypeptide(L)'
;MRLLLDLRNVSERAEREQLAREAEEHGIWGVVVTGPQGAECVEASAIATATRHVIIVVDVDGNDVHPTTLAEEISVLDQITKRRTMVIFRGPSTSKTSIAALLSGLPVDGVILSPPPAQASIPVHSPVDIPETNLSEDLTQLAAIVDQYRDSQTAFLIVSWERSVKELARHALGRAASTDFPQMVADMADQIDPIDQ
;
A
#
# COMPACT_ATOMS: atom_id res chain seq x y z
N MET A 1 5.11 -2.52 12.92
CA MET A 1 4.30 -1.76 11.93
C MET A 1 4.87 -1.98 10.53
N ARG A 2 4.06 -1.88 9.47
CA ARG A 2 4.47 -1.98 8.07
C ARG A 2 4.28 -0.64 7.36
N LEU A 3 5.26 -0.21 6.57
CA LEU A 3 5.17 1.04 5.82
C LEU A 3 4.59 0.81 4.43
N LEU A 4 3.71 1.72 4.02
CA LEU A 4 3.11 1.79 2.70
C LEU A 4 3.55 3.10 2.05
N LEU A 5 4.24 3.04 0.91
CA LEU A 5 4.61 4.25 0.17
C LEU A 5 3.40 4.78 -0.57
N ASP A 6 3.03 6.03 -0.32
CA ASP A 6 1.91 6.68 -1.01
C ASP A 6 2.31 7.15 -2.41
N LEU A 7 1.68 6.58 -3.42
CA LEU A 7 1.89 6.94 -4.82
C LEU A 7 0.64 7.54 -5.47
N ARG A 8 -0.41 7.83 -4.68
CA ARG A 8 -1.70 8.32 -5.20
C ARG A 8 -1.59 9.68 -5.87
N ASN A 9 -0.66 10.52 -5.41
CA ASN A 9 -0.40 11.86 -5.96
C ASN A 9 0.61 11.87 -7.12
N VAL A 10 1.17 10.72 -7.49
CA VAL A 10 2.10 10.62 -8.63
C VAL A 10 1.30 10.52 -9.93
N SER A 11 1.31 11.59 -10.72
CA SER A 11 0.50 11.69 -11.94
C SER A 11 1.05 10.85 -13.10
N GLU A 12 2.38 10.80 -13.24
CA GLU A 12 3.03 10.10 -14.35
C GLU A 12 3.11 8.61 -14.08
N ARG A 13 2.50 7.80 -14.97
CA ARG A 13 2.47 6.33 -14.82
C ARG A 13 3.88 5.72 -14.77
N ALA A 14 4.78 6.19 -15.63
CA ALA A 14 6.15 5.67 -15.68
C ALA A 14 6.93 5.95 -14.38
N GLU A 15 6.72 7.13 -13.79
CA GLU A 15 7.30 7.51 -12.50
C GLU A 15 6.71 6.65 -11.37
N ARG A 16 5.39 6.43 -11.38
CA ARG A 16 4.71 5.57 -10.40
C ARG A 16 5.24 4.13 -10.43
N GLU A 17 5.41 3.57 -11.63
CA GLU A 17 6.01 2.24 -11.81
C GLU A 17 7.47 2.19 -11.35
N GLN A 18 8.23 3.27 -11.56
CA GLN A 18 9.62 3.37 -11.10
C GLN A 18 9.71 3.41 -9.57
N LEU A 19 8.94 4.28 -8.92
CA LEU A 19 8.90 4.36 -7.46
C LEU A 19 8.43 3.05 -6.82
N ALA A 20 7.50 2.33 -7.45
CA ALA A 20 7.07 1.02 -6.97
C ALA A 20 8.17 -0.05 -7.09
N ARG A 21 9.01 0.01 -8.13
CA ARG A 21 10.20 -0.85 -8.24
C ARG A 21 11.23 -0.53 -7.17
N GLU A 22 11.49 0.75 -6.93
CA GLU A 22 12.42 1.18 -5.86
C GLU A 22 11.91 0.77 -4.47
N ALA A 23 10.60 0.90 -4.23
CA ALA A 23 9.96 0.44 -3.01
C ALA A 23 10.16 -1.07 -2.80
N GLU A 24 9.99 -1.87 -3.86
CA GLU A 24 10.27 -3.30 -3.83
C GLU A 24 11.75 -3.61 -3.57
N GLU A 25 12.66 -2.95 -4.30
CA GLU A 25 14.11 -3.15 -4.21
C GLU A 25 14.64 -2.84 -2.80
N HIS A 26 14.10 -1.80 -2.17
CA HIS A 26 14.51 -1.36 -0.84
C HIS A 26 13.67 -1.94 0.30
N GLY A 27 12.73 -2.84 0.00
CA GLY A 27 12.00 -3.62 1.01
C GLY A 27 10.86 -2.87 1.72
N ILE A 28 10.33 -1.81 1.11
CA ILE A 28 9.06 -1.22 1.55
C ILE A 28 7.95 -2.29 1.41
N TRP A 29 7.08 -2.42 2.42
CA TRP A 29 6.14 -3.53 2.48
C TRP A 29 5.07 -3.47 1.38
N GLY A 30 4.57 -2.26 1.10
CA GLY A 30 3.55 -2.06 0.08
C GLY A 30 3.57 -0.65 -0.51
N VAL A 31 2.83 -0.47 -1.59
CA VAL A 31 2.57 0.83 -2.22
C VAL A 31 1.07 1.08 -2.27
N VAL A 32 0.66 2.34 -2.07
CA VAL A 32 -0.73 2.75 -2.23
C VAL A 32 -0.89 3.45 -3.57
N VAL A 33 -1.83 2.98 -4.37
CA VAL A 33 -2.12 3.54 -5.69
C VAL A 33 -3.60 3.79 -5.86
N THR A 34 -3.90 4.79 -6.67
CA THR A 34 -5.25 5.12 -7.12
C THR A 34 -5.18 5.47 -8.60
N GLY A 35 -6.32 5.73 -9.20
CA GLY A 35 -6.46 6.17 -10.58
C GLY A 35 -7.67 7.07 -10.75
N PRO A 36 -7.98 7.49 -11.98
CA PRO A 36 -9.29 8.06 -12.29
C PRO A 36 -10.39 7.10 -11.81
N GLN A 37 -11.54 7.65 -11.42
CA GLN A 37 -12.67 6.86 -10.96
C GLN A 37 -13.07 5.80 -11.99
N GLY A 38 -13.12 4.53 -11.57
CA GLY A 38 -13.38 3.37 -12.43
C GLY A 38 -12.15 2.82 -13.16
N ALA A 39 -10.96 3.36 -12.92
CA ALA A 39 -9.70 2.91 -13.51
C ALA A 39 -8.64 2.55 -12.46
N GLU A 40 -8.97 2.57 -11.17
CA GLU A 40 -8.03 2.32 -10.07
C GLU A 40 -7.39 0.94 -10.16
N CYS A 41 -8.18 -0.11 -10.46
CA CYS A 41 -7.67 -1.47 -10.65
C CYS A 41 -6.77 -1.60 -11.90
N VAL A 42 -6.99 -0.78 -12.93
CA VAL A 42 -6.16 -0.75 -14.13
C VAL A 42 -4.79 -0.15 -13.81
N GLU A 43 -4.76 0.96 -13.08
CA GLU A 43 -3.52 1.59 -12.62
C GLU A 43 -2.75 0.66 -11.66
N ALA A 44 -3.45 -0.03 -10.74
CA ALA A 44 -2.84 -1.05 -9.89
C ALA A 44 -2.26 -2.23 -10.67
N SER A 45 -2.93 -2.65 -11.76
CA SER A 45 -2.43 -3.72 -12.63
C SER A 45 -1.12 -3.33 -13.33
N ALA A 46 -0.93 -2.06 -13.68
CA ALA A 46 0.33 -1.57 -14.21
C ALA A 46 1.49 -1.81 -13.23
N ILE A 47 1.29 -1.43 -11.96
CA ILE A 47 2.26 -1.69 -10.88
C ILE A 47 2.50 -3.18 -10.69
N ALA A 48 1.44 -4.00 -10.78
CA ALA A 48 1.55 -5.44 -10.66
C ALA A 48 2.46 -6.07 -11.73
N THR A 49 2.49 -5.48 -12.94
CA THR A 49 3.41 -5.92 -14.01
C THR A 49 4.84 -5.42 -13.84
N ALA A 50 5.03 -4.29 -13.17
CA ALA A 50 6.34 -3.69 -12.91
C ALA A 50 7.06 -4.29 -11.69
N THR A 51 6.35 -5.02 -10.82
CA THR A 51 6.81 -5.48 -9.50
C THR A 51 6.54 -6.97 -9.29
N ARG A 52 7.24 -7.63 -8.37
CA ARG A 52 7.14 -9.08 -8.12
C ARG A 52 6.63 -9.46 -6.74
N HIS A 53 6.88 -8.63 -5.73
CA HIS A 53 6.80 -8.95 -4.31
C HIS A 53 6.10 -7.89 -3.48
N VAL A 54 6.20 -6.61 -3.85
CA VAL A 54 5.56 -5.52 -3.08
C VAL A 54 4.05 -5.68 -3.02
N ILE A 55 3.44 -5.41 -1.86
CA ILE A 55 1.98 -5.39 -1.74
C ILE A 55 1.43 -4.17 -2.46
N ILE A 56 0.34 -4.37 -3.22
CA ILE A 56 -0.34 -3.32 -3.96
C ILE A 56 -1.65 -3.03 -3.25
N VAL A 57 -1.69 -1.86 -2.61
CA VAL A 57 -2.88 -1.34 -1.94
C VAL A 57 -3.60 -0.44 -2.92
N VAL A 58 -4.77 -0.86 -3.39
CA VAL A 58 -5.60 -0.04 -4.28
C VAL A 58 -6.58 0.80 -3.45
N ASP A 59 -6.49 2.13 -3.58
CA ASP A 59 -7.43 3.09 -3.00
C ASP A 59 -8.54 3.38 -3.99
N VAL A 60 -9.72 2.84 -3.70
CA VAL A 60 -10.87 2.80 -4.59
C VAL A 60 -11.97 3.73 -4.12
N ASP A 61 -12.53 4.52 -5.04
CA ASP A 61 -13.78 5.23 -4.84
C ASP A 61 -14.98 4.33 -5.15
N GLY A 62 -15.79 4.03 -4.13
CA GLY A 62 -16.95 3.15 -4.22
C GLY A 62 -18.29 3.86 -4.40
N ASN A 63 -18.32 5.18 -4.62
CA ASN A 63 -19.57 5.94 -4.58
C ASN A 63 -20.47 5.73 -5.81
N ASP A 64 -19.90 5.41 -6.98
CA ASP A 64 -20.66 5.30 -8.24
C ASP A 64 -20.47 3.97 -8.99
N VAL A 65 -19.98 2.93 -8.30
CA VAL A 65 -19.76 1.60 -8.87
C VAL A 65 -20.51 0.55 -8.07
N HIS A 66 -21.15 -0.39 -8.77
CA HIS A 66 -21.84 -1.48 -8.11
C HIS A 66 -20.85 -2.36 -7.32
N PRO A 67 -21.13 -2.70 -6.04
CA PRO A 67 -20.19 -3.45 -5.18
C PRO A 67 -19.69 -4.76 -5.80
N THR A 68 -20.57 -5.48 -6.51
CA THR A 68 -20.20 -6.71 -7.22
C THR A 68 -19.19 -6.47 -8.33
N THR A 69 -19.43 -5.48 -9.20
CA THR A 69 -18.51 -5.14 -10.31
C THR A 69 -17.15 -4.77 -9.77
N LEU A 70 -17.11 -3.96 -8.71
CA LEU A 70 -15.86 -3.58 -8.10
C LEU A 70 -15.12 -4.79 -7.47
N ALA A 71 -15.85 -5.70 -6.81
CA ALA A 71 -15.27 -6.91 -6.26
C ALA A 71 -14.73 -7.86 -7.36
N GLU A 72 -15.37 -7.92 -8.52
CA GLU A 72 -14.88 -8.65 -9.70
C GLU A 72 -13.56 -8.07 -10.21
N GLU A 73 -13.47 -6.75 -10.38
CA GLU A 73 -12.25 -6.07 -10.81
C GLU A 73 -11.09 -6.29 -9.84
N ILE A 74 -11.35 -6.18 -8.53
CA ILE A 74 -10.35 -6.42 -7.49
C ILE A 74 -9.92 -7.91 -7.49
N SER A 75 -10.84 -8.83 -7.72
CA SER A 75 -10.54 -10.27 -7.83
C SER A 75 -9.61 -10.56 -9.02
N VAL A 76 -9.90 -9.97 -10.18
CA VAL A 76 -9.04 -10.05 -11.37
C VAL A 76 -7.67 -9.44 -11.08
N LEU A 77 -7.63 -8.27 -10.45
CA LEU A 77 -6.38 -7.64 -10.03
C LEU A 77 -5.57 -8.59 -9.13
N ASP A 78 -6.18 -9.25 -8.14
CA ASP A 78 -5.48 -10.19 -7.26
C ASP A 78 -4.90 -11.43 -7.97
N GLN A 79 -5.56 -11.89 -9.03
CA GLN A 79 -5.01 -12.91 -9.92
C GLN A 79 -3.76 -12.39 -10.66
N ILE A 80 -3.82 -11.16 -11.19
CA ILE A 80 -2.69 -10.51 -11.88
C ILE A 80 -1.53 -10.27 -10.90
N THR A 81 -1.82 -9.77 -9.70
CA THR A 81 -0.82 -9.48 -8.67
C THR A 81 -0.26 -10.74 -8.03
N LYS A 82 -0.91 -11.90 -8.23
CA LYS A 82 -0.53 -13.19 -7.61
C LYS A 82 -0.54 -13.11 -6.09
N ARG A 83 -1.67 -12.70 -5.52
CA ARG A 83 -1.92 -12.64 -4.06
C ARG A 83 -1.25 -11.47 -3.34
N ARG A 84 -1.08 -10.33 -4.02
CA ARG A 84 -0.45 -9.14 -3.44
C ARG A 84 -1.41 -7.97 -3.30
N THR A 85 -2.72 -8.18 -3.45
CA THR A 85 -3.71 -7.10 -3.41
C THR A 85 -4.20 -6.84 -1.99
N MET A 86 -4.34 -5.57 -1.64
CA MET A 86 -5.09 -5.06 -0.49
C MET A 86 -5.93 -3.87 -0.95
N VAL A 87 -7.05 -3.58 -0.28
CA VAL A 87 -7.98 -2.52 -0.70
C VAL A 87 -8.17 -1.50 0.41
N ILE A 88 -8.11 -0.22 0.05
CA ILE A 88 -8.71 0.87 0.82
C ILE A 88 -9.98 1.27 0.08
N PHE A 89 -11.13 1.13 0.74
CA PHE A 89 -12.44 1.38 0.14
C PHE A 89 -13.05 2.66 0.70
N ARG A 90 -13.24 3.66 -0.17
CA ARG A 90 -13.94 4.92 0.12
C ARG A 90 -15.38 4.82 -0.35
N GLY A 91 -16.30 4.50 0.56
CA GLY A 91 -17.72 4.42 0.23
C GLY A 91 -18.59 3.96 1.39
N PRO A 92 -19.88 3.66 1.13
CA PRO A 92 -20.81 3.20 2.15
C PRO A 92 -20.35 1.92 2.86
N SER A 93 -20.58 1.84 4.18
CA SER A 93 -20.19 0.67 4.99
C SER A 93 -20.90 -0.61 4.56
N THR A 94 -22.12 -0.52 4.04
CA THR A 94 -22.86 -1.64 3.46
C THR A 94 -22.13 -2.20 2.24
N SER A 95 -21.73 -1.34 1.30
CA SER A 95 -20.94 -1.72 0.13
C SER A 95 -19.60 -2.34 0.53
N LYS A 96 -18.88 -1.76 1.51
CA LYS A 96 -17.63 -2.33 2.06
C LYS A 96 -17.85 -3.77 2.55
N THR A 97 -18.93 -4.00 3.29
CA THR A 97 -19.25 -5.32 3.87
C THR A 97 -19.53 -6.34 2.77
N SER A 98 -20.33 -5.96 1.76
CA SER A 98 -20.61 -6.81 0.60
C SER A 98 -19.35 -7.15 -0.19
N ILE A 99 -18.49 -6.15 -0.47
CA ILE A 99 -17.21 -6.35 -1.16
C ILE A 99 -16.31 -7.28 -0.37
N ALA A 100 -16.14 -7.03 0.94
CA ALA A 100 -15.30 -7.87 1.79
C ALA A 100 -15.79 -9.33 1.80
N ALA A 101 -17.10 -9.56 1.92
CA ALA A 101 -17.67 -10.90 1.87
C ALA A 101 -17.41 -11.61 0.53
N LEU A 102 -17.68 -10.93 -0.59
CA LEU A 102 -17.40 -11.44 -1.94
C LEU A 102 -15.91 -11.78 -2.12
N LEU A 103 -15.02 -10.88 -1.69
CA LEU A 103 -13.57 -11.05 -1.76
C LEU A 103 -13.00 -12.08 -0.76
N SER A 104 -13.81 -12.55 0.19
CA SER A 104 -13.55 -13.74 1.03
C SER A 104 -14.16 -15.03 0.46
N GLY A 105 -14.73 -14.98 -0.75
CA GLY A 105 -15.37 -16.12 -1.39
C GLY A 105 -16.76 -16.47 -0.85
N LEU A 106 -17.36 -15.58 -0.05
CA LEU A 106 -18.72 -15.76 0.45
C LEU A 106 -19.74 -15.22 -0.55
N PRO A 107 -20.90 -15.90 -0.72
CA PRO A 107 -21.95 -15.38 -1.58
C PRO A 107 -22.62 -14.15 -0.95
N VAL A 108 -22.96 -13.16 -1.77
CA VAL A 108 -23.75 -11.99 -1.37
C VAL A 108 -24.91 -11.85 -2.35
N ASP A 109 -26.14 -11.79 -1.84
CA ASP A 109 -27.37 -11.69 -2.64
C ASP A 109 -27.48 -12.74 -3.77
N GLY A 110 -26.99 -13.95 -3.50
CA GLY A 110 -27.00 -15.06 -4.47
C GLY A 110 -25.90 -14.99 -5.53
N VAL A 111 -25.00 -14.00 -5.46
CA VAL A 111 -23.86 -13.84 -6.37
C VAL A 111 -22.56 -14.34 -5.72
N ILE A 112 -21.68 -14.94 -6.53
CA ILE A 112 -20.32 -15.33 -6.18
C ILE A 112 -19.35 -14.80 -7.24
N LEU A 113 -18.12 -14.48 -6.87
CA LEU A 113 -17.13 -13.95 -7.80
C LEU A 113 -16.58 -15.03 -8.74
N SER A 114 -16.47 -14.68 -10.01
CA SER A 114 -15.74 -15.43 -11.03
C SER A 114 -14.95 -14.47 -11.93
N PRO A 115 -13.61 -14.52 -11.94
CA PRO A 115 -12.77 -15.47 -11.21
C PRO A 115 -12.87 -15.25 -9.68
N PRO A 116 -12.65 -16.30 -8.86
CA PRO A 116 -12.44 -16.11 -7.44
C PRO A 116 -11.10 -15.39 -7.20
N PRO A 117 -10.93 -14.69 -6.07
CA PRO A 117 -9.64 -14.14 -5.68
C PRO A 117 -8.54 -15.21 -5.62
N ALA A 118 -7.29 -14.80 -5.83
CA ALA A 118 -6.14 -15.72 -5.69
C ALA A 118 -5.80 -15.95 -4.21
N GLN A 119 -6.05 -14.95 -3.37
CA GLN A 119 -6.04 -15.03 -1.90
C GLN A 119 -7.31 -15.72 -1.39
N ALA A 120 -7.22 -16.37 -0.23
CA ALA A 120 -8.41 -16.88 0.45
C ALA A 120 -9.36 -15.75 0.89
N SER A 121 -8.79 -14.58 1.19
CA SER A 121 -9.52 -13.35 1.45
C SER A 121 -8.63 -12.17 1.14
N ILE A 122 -9.09 -11.23 0.31
CA ILE A 122 -8.40 -9.95 0.09
C ILE A 122 -8.77 -9.02 1.26
N PRO A 123 -7.81 -8.40 1.96
CA PRO A 123 -8.13 -7.46 3.03
C PRO A 123 -8.74 -6.16 2.48
N VAL A 124 -9.83 -5.71 3.10
CA VAL A 124 -10.55 -4.48 2.74
C VAL A 124 -10.62 -3.55 3.95
N HIS A 125 -9.94 -2.42 3.86
CA HIS A 125 -9.84 -1.39 4.89
C HIS A 125 -10.67 -0.17 4.53
N SER A 126 -11.14 0.56 5.54
CA SER A 126 -11.60 1.94 5.39
C SER A 126 -10.40 2.87 5.51
N PRO A 127 -10.47 4.11 4.99
CA PRO A 127 -9.39 5.08 5.12
C PRO A 127 -8.98 5.33 6.59
N VAL A 128 -9.94 5.29 7.51
CA VAL A 128 -9.69 5.48 8.95
C VAL A 128 -8.93 4.31 9.60
N ASP A 129 -8.90 3.13 8.97
CA ASP A 129 -8.24 1.94 9.51
C ASP A 129 -6.72 1.98 9.29
N ILE A 130 -6.24 2.82 8.37
CA ILE A 130 -4.83 2.94 8.01
C ILE A 130 -4.45 4.43 8.04
N PRO A 131 -3.75 4.89 9.08
CA PRO A 131 -3.33 6.29 9.15
C PRO A 131 -2.35 6.64 8.02
N GLU A 132 -2.35 7.92 7.68
CA GLU A 132 -1.54 8.53 6.63
C GLU A 132 -0.78 9.72 7.21
N THR A 133 0.48 9.88 6.80
CA THR A 133 1.30 11.02 7.20
C THR A 133 2.30 11.39 6.12
N ASN A 134 2.57 12.69 6.00
CA ASN A 134 3.76 13.16 5.29
C ASN A 134 4.95 13.07 6.24
N LEU A 135 6.03 12.42 5.82
CA LEU A 135 7.24 12.34 6.61
C LEU A 135 8.11 13.59 6.39
N SER A 136 8.68 14.11 7.48
CA SER A 136 9.57 15.26 7.45
C SER A 136 10.95 14.88 6.89
N GLU A 137 11.55 15.77 6.09
CA GLU A 137 12.93 15.60 5.61
C GLU A 137 13.96 15.58 6.76
N ASP A 138 13.62 16.16 7.91
CA ASP A 138 14.42 16.05 9.13
C ASP A 138 14.32 14.62 9.69
N LEU A 139 15.43 13.88 9.61
CA LEU A 139 15.53 12.49 10.06
C LEU A 139 15.17 12.31 11.55
N THR A 140 15.36 13.34 12.39
CA THR A 140 14.97 13.29 13.80
C THR A 140 13.45 13.32 13.95
N GLN A 141 12.79 14.17 13.16
CA GLN A 141 11.33 14.26 13.13
C GLN A 141 10.70 13.03 12.48
N LEU A 142 11.29 12.53 11.39
CA LEU A 142 10.90 11.26 10.78
C LEU A 142 10.94 10.13 11.82
N ALA A 143 12.05 10.01 12.56
CA ALA A 143 12.19 9.00 13.60
C ALA A 143 11.09 9.12 14.66
N ALA A 144 10.82 10.33 15.15
CA ALA A 144 9.78 10.57 16.14
C ALA A 144 8.38 10.20 15.64
N ILE A 145 8.04 10.52 14.39
CA ILE A 145 6.75 10.16 13.78
C ILE A 145 6.60 8.64 13.66
N VAL A 146 7.63 7.96 13.13
CA VAL A 146 7.60 6.50 12.96
C VAL A 146 7.52 5.79 14.32
N ASP A 147 8.26 6.25 15.32
CA ASP A 147 8.22 5.72 16.68
C ASP A 147 6.82 5.89 17.28
N GLN A 148 6.21 7.08 17.16
CA GLN A 148 4.86 7.35 17.65
C GLN A 148 3.83 6.35 17.10
N TYR A 149 3.81 6.12 15.78
CA TYR A 149 2.84 5.20 15.17
C TYR A 149 3.16 3.72 15.44
N ARG A 150 4.44 3.36 15.56
CA ARG A 150 4.84 2.01 15.97
C ARG A 150 4.36 1.72 17.40
N ASP A 151 4.61 2.65 18.32
CA ASP A 151 4.34 2.48 19.75
C ASP A 151 2.85 2.53 20.05
N SER A 152 2.05 3.16 19.18
CA SER A 152 0.58 3.06 19.19
C SER A 152 0.04 1.75 18.61
N GLN A 153 0.91 0.76 18.30
CA GLN A 153 0.57 -0.55 17.75
C GLN A 153 -0.17 -0.51 16.41
N THR A 154 0.10 0.50 15.59
CA THR A 154 -0.48 0.60 14.25
C THR A 154 0.05 -0.53 13.37
N ALA A 155 -0.83 -1.24 12.68
CA ALA A 155 -0.43 -2.33 11.79
C ALA A 155 0.27 -1.81 10.52
N PHE A 156 -0.30 -0.76 9.91
CA PHE A 156 0.13 -0.16 8.65
C PHE A 156 0.19 1.36 8.78
N LEU A 157 1.15 2.00 8.11
CA LEU A 157 1.24 3.45 8.01
C LEU A 157 1.50 3.84 6.56
N ILE A 158 0.62 4.67 6.00
CA ILE A 158 0.81 5.28 4.68
C ILE A 158 1.72 6.49 4.85
N VAL A 159 2.79 6.53 4.08
CA VAL A 159 3.81 7.58 4.15
C VAL A 159 4.01 8.21 2.79
N SER A 160 3.91 9.54 2.74
CA SER A 160 4.43 10.32 1.61
C SER A 160 5.86 10.78 1.92
N TRP A 161 6.72 10.70 0.91
CA TRP A 161 8.14 10.99 1.03
C TRP A 161 8.65 11.71 -0.21
N GLU A 162 9.28 12.87 -0.03
CA GLU A 162 9.74 13.74 -1.13
C GLU A 162 11.18 13.43 -1.57
N ARG A 163 11.93 12.67 -0.77
CA ARG A 163 13.31 12.26 -1.08
C ARG A 163 13.36 10.84 -1.64
N SER A 164 14.56 10.27 -1.77
CA SER A 164 14.72 8.93 -2.35
C SER A 164 14.05 7.84 -1.50
N VAL A 165 13.48 6.83 -2.15
CA VAL A 165 12.91 5.65 -1.48
C VAL A 165 13.98 4.88 -0.69
N LYS A 166 15.22 4.89 -1.18
CA LYS A 166 16.40 4.32 -0.50
C LYS A 166 16.60 4.94 0.89
N GLU A 167 16.50 6.26 1.00
CA GLU A 167 16.61 6.98 2.28
C GLU A 167 15.48 6.62 3.23
N LEU A 168 14.24 6.64 2.74
CA LEU A 168 13.08 6.23 3.53
C LEU A 168 13.29 4.82 4.10
N ALA A 169 13.68 3.88 3.25
CA ALA A 169 13.89 2.50 3.64
C ALA A 169 14.96 2.37 4.74
N ARG A 170 16.09 3.05 4.56
CA ARG A 170 17.24 2.99 5.47
C ARG A 170 16.92 3.51 6.87
N HIS A 171 16.22 4.63 6.97
CA HIS A 171 15.96 5.28 8.26
C HIS A 171 14.64 4.85 8.91
N ALA A 172 13.67 4.36 8.14
CA ALA A 172 12.32 4.08 8.65
C ALA A 172 12.00 2.60 8.80
N LEU A 173 12.48 1.68 7.94
CA LEU A 173 11.97 0.29 7.94
C LEU A 173 12.32 -0.49 9.20
N GLY A 174 13.60 -0.50 9.58
CA GLY A 174 14.05 -1.18 10.78
C GLY A 174 13.38 -0.61 12.03
N ARG A 175 13.22 0.71 12.06
CA ARG A 175 12.51 1.45 13.11
C ARG A 175 11.03 1.10 13.18
N ALA A 176 10.34 1.00 12.05
CA ALA A 176 8.92 0.63 12.00
C ALA A 176 8.70 -0.83 12.42
N ALA A 177 9.68 -1.70 12.19
CA ALA A 177 9.62 -3.13 12.50
C ALA A 177 9.97 -3.45 13.97
N SER A 178 10.82 -2.66 14.62
CA SER A 178 11.34 -2.96 15.97
C SER A 178 11.51 -1.72 16.83
N THR A 179 11.26 -1.86 18.14
CA THR A 179 11.55 -0.84 19.16
C THR A 179 13.05 -0.65 19.41
N ASP A 180 13.86 -1.65 19.06
CA ASP A 180 15.28 -1.70 19.39
C ASP A 180 16.17 -1.31 18.20
N PHE A 181 15.61 -0.63 17.20
CA PHE A 181 16.38 -0.21 16.02
C PHE A 181 17.46 0.81 16.40
N PRO A 182 18.76 0.47 16.27
CA PRO A 182 19.83 1.40 16.58
C PRO A 182 20.05 2.35 15.40
N GLN A 183 19.74 3.63 15.59
CA GLN A 183 19.89 4.67 14.55
C GLN A 183 21.30 4.69 13.94
N MET A 184 22.32 4.41 14.76
CA MET A 184 23.72 4.30 14.33
C MET A 184 23.94 3.32 13.17
N VAL A 185 23.09 2.29 13.00
CA VAL A 185 23.19 1.36 11.86
C VAL A 185 22.79 2.04 10.55
N ALA A 186 21.72 2.84 10.56
CA ALA A 186 21.33 3.63 9.39
C ALA A 186 22.41 4.68 9.06
N ASP A 187 22.87 5.41 10.07
CA ASP A 187 23.87 6.46 9.90
C ASP A 187 25.21 5.90 9.38
N MET A 188 25.60 4.70 9.81
CA MET A 188 26.80 4.03 9.30
C MET A 188 26.58 3.48 7.87
N ALA A 189 25.36 3.09 7.51
CA ALA A 189 25.04 2.70 6.14
C ALA A 189 25.19 3.89 5.17
N ASP A 190 24.86 5.12 5.59
CA ASP A 190 25.09 6.32 4.77
C ASP A 190 26.57 6.60 4.51
N GLN A 191 27.45 6.23 5.44
CA GLN A 191 28.90 6.39 5.27
C GLN A 191 29.49 5.37 4.29
N ILE A 192 28.89 4.17 4.20
CA ILE A 192 29.38 3.06 3.37
C ILE A 192 28.76 3.12 1.97
N ASP A 193 27.48 3.44 1.87
CA ASP A 193 26.70 3.52 0.64
C ASP A 193 25.85 4.81 0.64
N PRO A 194 26.47 5.95 0.29
CA PRO A 194 25.81 7.25 0.28
C PRO A 194 24.54 7.26 -0.57
N ILE A 195 23.59 8.10 -0.18
CA ILE A 195 22.29 8.24 -0.85
C ILE A 195 22.41 9.09 -2.12
N ASP A 196 23.32 10.06 -2.13
CA ASP A 196 23.50 11.03 -3.21
C ASP A 196 24.55 10.59 -4.27
N GLN A 197 24.28 9.48 -4.99
CA GLN A 197 25.01 9.14 -6.23
C GLN A 197 24.07 8.92 -7.41
#